data_AF-A0A1H5ZSZ3-F1
#
_entry.id   AF-A0A1H5ZSZ3-F1
#
_cell.length_a   1.000
_cell.length_b   1.000
_cell.length_c   1.000
_cell.angle_alpha   90.00
_cell.angle_beta   90.00
_cell.angle_gamma   90.00
#
_symmetry.space_group_name_H-M   'P 1'
#
loop_
_entity.id
_entity.type
_entity.pdbx_description
1 polymer ?
#
loop_
_entity_poly.entity_id
_entity_poly.type
_entity_poly.pdbx_seq_one_letter_code
_entity_poly.pdbx_strand_id
1 'polypeptide(L)'
;MKNSILVGFLLGILAPIAAFLLMRYTDVQMEVFPDKPTALYVIAAAINLVSCWICYKQERDKIGNGLVLATFVGMMILVLTKNIQIDM
;
A
#
# COMPACT_ATOMS: atom_id res chain seq x y z
N MET A 1 11.94 13.29 12.22
CA MET A 1 10.95 13.59 11.16
C MET A 1 9.77 14.31 11.80
N LYS A 2 9.20 15.32 11.14
CA LYS A 2 8.02 16.03 11.64
C LYS A 2 6.84 15.05 11.72
N ASN A 3 6.20 14.92 12.89
CA ASN A 3 5.02 14.06 13.06
C ASN A 3 3.83 14.72 12.34
N SER A 4 3.60 14.35 11.09
CA SER A 4 2.60 14.96 10.20
C SER A 4 1.92 13.89 9.35
N ILE A 5 0.62 14.08 9.13
CA ILE A 5 -0.21 13.22 8.29
C ILE A 5 0.34 13.17 6.86
N LEU A 6 0.79 14.31 6.33
CA LEU A 6 1.35 14.37 4.98
C LEU A 6 2.60 13.48 4.81
N VAL A 7 3.47 13.45 5.83
CA VAL A 7 4.67 12.60 5.80
C VAL A 7 4.27 11.13 5.83
N GLY A 8 3.33 10.75 6.70
CA GLY A 8 2.81 9.38 6.73
C GLY A 8 2.13 8.97 5.44
N PHE A 9 1.38 9.88 4.81
CA PHE A 9 0.72 9.64 3.54
C PHE A 9 1.72 9.36 2.42
N LEU A 10 2.74 10.22 2.26
CA LEU A 10 3.79 10.01 1.27
C LEU A 10 4.54 8.68 1.49
N LEU A 11 4.87 8.36 2.75
CA LEU A 11 5.49 7.08 3.09
C LEU A 11 4.59 5.88 2.77
N GLY A 12 3.28 6.01 2.98
CA GLY A 12 2.31 4.94 2.76
C GLY A 12 2.12 4.56 1.30
N ILE A 13 2.43 5.48 0.38
CA ILE A 13 2.34 5.25 -1.07
C ILE A 13 3.60 4.54 -1.61
N LEU A 14 4.73 4.61 -0.91
CA LEU A 14 6.01 4.09 -1.41
C LEU A 14 5.98 2.58 -1.69
N ALA A 15 5.50 1.78 -0.73
CA ALA A 15 5.47 0.33 -0.90
C ALA A 15 4.53 -0.12 -2.05
N PRO A 16 3.30 0.42 -2.17
CA PRO A 16 2.44 0.17 -3.33
C PRO A 16 3.07 0.56 -4.67
N ILE A 17 3.73 1.73 -4.75
CA ILE A 17 4.43 2.16 -5.98
C ILE A 17 5.57 1.20 -6.30
N ALA A 18 6.37 0.82 -5.32
CA ALA A 18 7.46 -0.13 -5.53
C ALA A 18 6.96 -1.47 -6.06
N ALA A 19 5.88 -2.02 -5.47
CA ALA A 19 5.24 -3.24 -5.97
C ALA A 19 4.72 -3.09 -7.41
N PHE A 20 4.07 -1.96 -7.73
CA PHE A 20 3.62 -1.67 -9.09
C PHE A 20 4.79 -1.64 -10.08
N LEU A 21 5.87 -0.94 -9.75
CA LEU A 21 7.05 -0.83 -10.61
C LEU A 21 7.72 -2.19 -10.82
N LEU A 22 7.88 -2.99 -9.76
CA LEU A 22 8.41 -4.35 -9.87
C LEU A 22 7.53 -5.21 -10.78
N MET A 23 6.21 -5.23 -10.56
CA MET A 23 5.30 -6.02 -11.40
C MET A 23 5.22 -5.53 -12.86
N ARG A 24 5.45 -4.24 -13.11
CA ARG A 24 5.31 -3.64 -14.44
C ARG A 24 6.56 -3.78 -15.30
N TYR A 25 7.74 -3.71 -14.68
CA TYR A 25 9.02 -3.61 -15.39
C TYR A 25 9.96 -4.81 -15.16
N THR A 26 9.60 -5.75 -14.29
CA THR A 26 10.37 -6.98 -14.07
C THR A 26 9.47 -8.21 -13.99
N ASP A 27 10.06 -9.39 -14.20
CA ASP A 27 9.35 -10.67 -14.12
C ASP A 27 9.38 -11.29 -12.70
N VAL A 28 9.84 -10.53 -11.69
CA VAL A 28 10.01 -11.00 -10.30
C VAL A 28 8.74 -11.63 -9.74
N GLN A 29 7.57 -11.10 -10.12
CA GLN A 29 6.29 -11.66 -9.72
C GLN A 29 6.05 -13.06 -10.30
N MET A 30 6.39 -13.30 -11.57
CA MET A 30 6.24 -14.60 -12.21
C MET A 30 7.30 -15.59 -11.75
N GLU A 31 8.52 -15.14 -11.47
CA GLU A 31 9.61 -16.00 -11.01
C GLU A 31 9.45 -16.45 -9.56
N VAL A 32 9.06 -15.55 -8.66
CA VAL A 32 8.99 -15.84 -7.21
C VAL A 32 7.59 -16.32 -6.79
N PHE A 33 6.54 -15.83 -7.46
CA PHE A 33 5.15 -16.08 -7.09
C PHE A 33 4.26 -16.40 -8.31
N PRO A 34 4.59 -17.45 -9.10
CA PRO A 34 3.90 -17.76 -10.35
C PRO A 34 2.39 -17.95 -10.18
N ASP A 35 1.97 -18.62 -9.10
CA ASP A 35 0.56 -18.94 -8.85
C ASP A 35 -0.22 -17.82 -8.13
N LYS A 36 0.45 -16.72 -7.75
CA LYS A 36 -0.14 -15.68 -6.89
C LYS A 36 0.01 -14.29 -7.52
N PRO A 37 -0.80 -13.92 -8.52
CA PRO A 37 -0.61 -12.71 -9.34
C PRO A 37 -0.65 -11.38 -8.57
N THR A 38 -1.06 -11.37 -7.30
CA THR A 38 -1.14 -10.19 -6.44
C THR A 38 -0.18 -10.23 -5.24
N ALA A 39 0.73 -11.21 -5.19
CA ALA A 39 1.61 -11.42 -4.04
C ALA A 39 2.43 -10.17 -3.65
N LEU A 40 3.03 -9.48 -4.61
CA LEU A 40 3.81 -8.26 -4.33
C LEU A 40 2.95 -7.12 -3.76
N TYR A 41 1.69 -6.97 -4.20
CA TYR A 41 0.77 -6.00 -3.61
C TYR A 41 0.35 -6.37 -2.19
N VAL A 42 0.17 -7.66 -1.89
CA VAL A 42 -0.12 -8.13 -0.52
C VAL A 42 1.06 -7.85 0.41
N ILE A 43 2.29 -8.08 -0.06
CA ILE A 43 3.51 -7.73 0.68
C ILE A 43 3.59 -6.22 0.93
N ALA A 44 3.30 -5.40 -0.08
CA ALA A 44 3.26 -3.95 0.07
C ALA A 44 2.22 -3.49 1.12
N ALA A 45 1.04 -4.10 1.13
CA ALA A 45 0.00 -3.83 2.13
C ALA A 45 0.47 -4.23 3.54
N ALA A 46 1.12 -5.40 3.67
CA ALA A 46 1.69 -5.86 4.95
C ALA A 46 2.77 -4.90 5.48
N ILE A 47 3.67 -4.42 4.61
CA ILE A 47 4.69 -3.43 4.98
C ILE A 47 4.04 -2.16 5.51
N ASN A 48 2.97 -1.67 4.85
CA ASN A 48 2.27 -0.47 5.28
C ASN A 48 1.60 -0.68 6.66
N LEU A 49 0.96 -1.83 6.87
CA LEU A 49 0.29 -2.17 8.14
C LEU A 49 1.28 -2.32 9.30
N VAL A 50 2.42 -2.99 9.08
CA VAL A 50 3.50 -3.09 10.07
C VAL A 50 4.09 -1.71 10.37
N SER A 51 4.31 -0.88 9.35
CA SER A 51 4.80 0.49 9.53
C SER A 51 3.83 1.33 10.37
N CYS A 52 2.53 1.17 10.14
CA CYS A 52 1.48 1.83 10.89
C CYS A 52 1.50 1.40 12.37
N TRP A 53 1.58 0.09 12.63
CA TRP A 53 1.71 -0.45 13.98
C TRP A 53 2.95 0.09 14.72
N ILE A 54 4.09 0.15 14.04
CA ILE A 54 5.33 0.72 14.60
C ILE A 54 5.15 2.20 14.93
N CYS A 55 4.48 2.97 14.06
CA CYS A 55 4.23 4.40 14.30
C CYS A 55 3.39 4.63 15.56
N TYR A 56 2.32 3.86 15.75
CA TYR A 56 1.50 3.98 16.98
C TYR A 56 2.28 3.58 18.22
N LYS A 57 3.11 2.53 18.15
CA LYS A 57 3.98 2.13 19.28
C LYS A 57 5.00 3.21 19.66
N GLN A 58 5.37 4.09 18.73
CA GLN A 58 6.32 5.19 18.94
C GLN A 58 5.64 6.55 19.16
N GLU A 59 4.33 6.59 19.46
CA GLU A 59 3.57 7.83 19.65
C GLU A 59 3.60 8.78 18.43
N ARG A 60 3.80 8.20 17.22
CA ARG A 60 3.82 8.92 15.94
C ARG A 60 2.47 8.84 15.24
N ASP A 61 1.40 9.15 15.97
CA ASP A 61 0.03 8.91 15.53
C ASP A 61 -0.32 9.61 14.22
N LYS A 62 0.18 10.84 13.99
CA LYS A 62 -0.09 11.57 12.74
C LYS A 62 0.53 10.87 11.54
N ILE A 63 1.74 10.31 11.68
CA ILE A 63 2.36 9.51 10.62
C ILE A 63 1.58 8.20 10.42
N GLY A 64 1.20 7.51 11.50
CA GLY A 64 0.35 6.31 11.44
C GLY A 64 -0.96 6.57 10.69
N ASN A 65 -1.66 7.65 11.03
CA ASN A 65 -2.89 8.07 10.35
C ASN A 65 -2.65 8.39 8.86
N GLY A 66 -1.50 8.98 8.52
CA GLY A 66 -1.12 9.20 7.13
C GLY A 66 -0.94 7.89 6.34
N LEU A 67 -0.32 6.88 6.95
CA LEU A 67 -0.14 5.55 6.35
C LEU A 67 -1.50 4.89 6.06
N VAL A 68 -2.43 4.96 7.02
CA VAL A 68 -3.82 4.47 6.86
C VAL A 68 -4.58 5.26 5.79
N LEU A 69 -4.41 6.58 5.76
CA LEU A 69 -5.05 7.41 4.73
C LEU A 69 -4.57 7.02 3.33
N ALA A 70 -3.27 6.73 3.16
CA ALA A 70 -2.72 6.31 1.87
C ALA A 70 -3.34 5.00 1.38
N THR A 71 -3.48 3.99 2.25
CA THR A 71 -4.12 2.72 1.87
C THR A 71 -5.60 2.88 1.61
N PHE A 72 -6.30 3.69 2.41
CA PHE A 72 -7.72 3.98 2.20
C PHE A 72 -7.97 4.68 0.86
N VAL A 73 -7.23 5.76 0.55
CA VAL A 73 -7.32 6.46 -0.74
C VAL A 73 -6.94 5.54 -1.89
N GLY A 74 -5.89 4.73 -1.75
CA GLY A 74 -5.50 3.75 -2.75
C GLY A 74 -6.60 2.73 -3.05
N MET A 75 -7.25 2.21 -2.00
CA MET A 75 -8.40 1.32 -2.14
C MET A 75 -9.59 2.02 -2.81
N MET A 76 -9.91 3.26 -2.42
CA MET A 76 -10.97 4.03 -3.07
C MET A 76 -10.70 4.23 -4.56
N ILE A 77 -9.47 4.60 -4.93
CA ILE A 77 -9.08 4.75 -6.35
C ILE A 77 -9.27 3.43 -7.08
N LEU A 78 -8.86 2.30 -6.48
CA LEU A 78 -9.04 0.97 -7.08
C LEU A 78 -10.52 0.65 -7.30
N VAL A 79 -11.37 0.89 -6.30
CA VAL A 79 -12.83 0.67 -6.39
C VAL A 79 -13.47 1.56 -7.44
N LEU A 80 -13.06 2.82 -7.55
CA LEU A 80 -13.62 3.77 -8.52
C LEU A 80 -13.12 3.52 -9.95
N THR A 81 -11.91 2.97 -10.12
CA THR A 81 -11.30 2.73 -11.44
C THR A 81 -11.63 1.35 -11.99
N LYS A 82 -11.80 0.34 -11.14
CA LYS A 82 -12.47 -0.88 -11.56
C LYS A 82 -13.95 -0.53 -11.69
N ASN A 83 -14.46 -0.46 -12.91
CA ASN A 83 -15.90 -0.61 -13.15
C ASN A 83 -16.28 -1.99 -12.59
N ILE A 84 -16.63 -2.06 -11.31
CA ILE A 84 -17.20 -3.26 -10.71
C ILE A 84 -18.57 -3.36 -11.37
N GLN A 85 -18.65 -4.03 -12.52
CA GLN A 85 -19.90 -4.61 -12.99
C GLN A 85 -20.25 -5.65 -11.94
N ILE A 86 -21.05 -5.24 -10.96
CA ILE A 86 -21.78 -6.17 -10.12
C ILE A 86 -22.87 -6.72 -11.04
N ASP A 87 -22.52 -7.75 -11.81
CA ASP A 87 -23.54 -8.59 -12.44
C ASP A 87 -24.28 -9.28 -11.29
N MET A 88 -25.52 -8.83 -11.07
CA MET A 88 -26.46 -9.33 -10.07
C MET A 88 -27.25 -10.50 -10.62
#